data_AF-A0A915LVQ6-F1
#
_entry.id   AF-A0A915LVQ6-F1
#
_cell.length_a   1.000
_cell.length_b   1.000
_cell.length_c   1.000
_cell.angle_alpha   90.00
_cell.angle_beta   90.00
_cell.angle_gamma   90.00
#
_symmetry.space_group_name_H-M   'P 1'
#
loop_
_entity.id
_entity.type
_entity.pdbx_description
1 polymer ?
#
loop_
_entity_poly.entity_id
_entity_poly.type
_entity_poly.pdbx_seq_one_letter_code
_entity_poly.pdbx_strand_id
1 'polypeptide(L)'
;NNVYGPRQAYSKLIPKFTRLALEGKPYPLMGDGRHKRSWIYVDDCAEAIRLVTENGQNAQIYNIGTDFEKCNINLTEMIHNKVQKLMNREATKIQFAPIADRPYHDRRYLINFNKIREELGWKCLVPFEQGLTKTLAYYLKVCSYLSY
;
A
#
# COMPACT_ATOMS: atom_id res chain seq x y z
N ASN A 1 0.39 3.61 9.84
CA ASN A 1 0.68 4.03 8.46
C ASN A 1 1.44 2.91 7.77
N ASN A 2 1.12 2.63 6.51
CA ASN A 2 1.66 1.54 5.73
C ASN A 2 2.32 2.12 4.47
N VAL A 3 3.65 2.00 4.40
CA VAL A 3 4.40 2.37 3.21
C VAL A 3 4.16 1.35 2.10
N TYR A 4 3.96 1.80 0.87
CA TYR A 4 3.87 0.92 -0.30
C TYR A 4 4.59 1.51 -1.51
N GLY A 5 5.02 0.65 -2.43
CA GLY A 5 5.74 1.07 -3.62
C GLY A 5 6.53 -0.05 -4.30
N PRO A 6 7.29 0.32 -5.35
CA PRO A 6 8.30 -0.55 -5.96
C PRO A 6 9.27 -1.14 -4.93
N ARG A 7 9.79 -2.35 -5.19
CA ARG A 7 10.79 -3.07 -4.36
C ARG A 7 10.34 -3.46 -2.94
N GLN A 8 9.05 -3.33 -2.63
CA GLN A 8 8.47 -3.88 -1.40
C GLN A 8 8.52 -5.43 -1.39
N ALA A 9 8.78 -6.03 -0.23
CA ALA A 9 8.83 -7.48 -0.10
C ALA A 9 7.53 -8.17 -0.54
N TYR A 10 7.65 -9.29 -1.28
CA TYR A 10 6.52 -10.07 -1.81
C TYR A 10 5.59 -10.67 -0.74
N SER A 11 6.00 -10.67 0.53
CA SER A 11 5.14 -11.08 1.66
C SER A 11 4.11 -10.01 2.05
N LYS A 12 4.26 -8.76 1.60
CA LYS A 12 3.34 -7.65 1.88
C LYS A 12 2.11 -7.72 0.97
N LEU A 13 1.01 -7.09 1.41
CA LEU A 13 -0.31 -7.20 0.78
C LEU A 13 -0.28 -6.81 -0.71
N ILE A 14 0.16 -5.59 -1.05
CA ILE A 14 0.08 -5.09 -2.44
C ILE A 14 0.90 -5.96 -3.40
N PRO A 15 2.20 -6.25 -3.15
CA PRO A 15 2.99 -7.14 -4.02
C PRO A 15 2.40 -8.55 -4.12
N LYS A 16 2.02 -9.16 -2.99
CA LYS A 16 1.44 -10.51 -2.96
C LYS A 16 0.16 -10.57 -3.79
N PHE A 17 -0.73 -9.60 -3.62
CA PHE A 17 -2.04 -9.62 -4.26
C PHE A 17 -1.94 -9.23 -5.74
N THR A 18 -0.94 -8.45 -6.13
CA THR A 18 -0.61 -8.24 -7.54
C THR A 18 -0.25 -9.56 -8.23
N ARG A 19 0.59 -10.38 -7.59
CA ARG A 19 0.96 -11.71 -8.10
C ARG A 19 -0.25 -12.65 -8.16
N LEU A 20 -1.07 -12.69 -7.12
CA LEU A 20 -2.28 -13.53 -7.11
C LEU A 20 -3.28 -13.11 -8.21
N ALA A 21 -3.42 -11.81 -8.46
CA ALA A 21 -4.23 -11.29 -9.56
C ALA A 21 -3.72 -11.75 -10.93
N LEU A 22 -2.40 -11.71 -11.14
CA LEU A 22 -1.75 -12.18 -12.35
C LEU A 22 -2.00 -13.68 -12.60
N GLU A 23 -1.88 -14.49 -11.55
CA GLU A 23 -2.02 -15.95 -11.57
C GLU A 23 -3.48 -16.42 -11.54
N GLY A 24 -4.46 -15.52 -11.40
CA GLY A 24 -5.87 -15.88 -11.26
C GLY A 24 -6.18 -16.67 -9.97
N LYS A 25 -5.40 -16.46 -8.90
CA LYS A 25 -5.55 -17.19 -7.63
C LYS A 25 -6.38 -16.43 -6.60
N PRO A 26 -7.05 -17.14 -5.66
CA PRO A 26 -7.80 -16.51 -4.58
C PRO A 26 -6.93 -15.64 -3.66
N TYR A 27 -7.53 -14.58 -3.12
CA TYR A 27 -6.87 -13.62 -2.21
C TYR A 27 -7.03 -14.03 -0.74
N PRO A 28 -5.95 -14.31 -0.01
CA PRO A 28 -6.03 -14.67 1.40
C PRO A 28 -6.31 -13.45 2.28
N LEU A 29 -7.53 -13.33 2.81
CA LEU A 29 -7.92 -12.26 3.72
C LEU A 29 -8.01 -12.77 5.16
N MET A 30 -7.31 -12.09 6.08
CA MET A 30 -7.36 -12.40 7.51
C MET A 30 -8.64 -11.86 8.15
N GLY A 31 -9.28 -12.71 8.95
CA GLY A 31 -10.53 -12.38 9.62
C GLY A 31 -11.60 -11.97 8.62
N ASP A 32 -12.30 -10.88 8.92
CA ASP A 32 -13.34 -10.30 8.05
C ASP A 32 -12.77 -9.41 6.92
N GLY A 33 -11.45 -9.25 6.82
CA GLY A 33 -10.81 -8.36 5.84
C GLY A 33 -11.08 -6.86 6.06
N ARG A 34 -11.74 -6.45 7.15
CA ARG A 34 -12.14 -5.06 7.41
C ARG A 34 -11.09 -4.22 8.13
N HIS A 35 -9.94 -4.81 8.44
CA HIS A 35 -8.77 -4.10 8.98
C HIS A 35 -8.39 -2.90 8.10
N LYS A 36 -8.35 -1.71 8.69
CA LYS A 36 -8.05 -0.43 8.02
C LYS A 36 -6.61 -0.02 8.25
N ARG A 37 -5.97 0.49 7.19
CA ARG A 37 -4.62 1.03 7.23
C ARG A 37 -4.60 2.34 6.45
N SER A 38 -3.82 3.31 6.93
CA SER A 38 -3.38 4.44 6.12
C SER A 38 -2.24 4.04 5.18
N TRP A 39 -2.22 4.55 3.94
CA TRP A 39 -1.28 4.10 2.90
C TRP A 39 -0.48 5.23 2.27
N ILE A 40 0.80 5.32 2.60
CA ILE A 40 1.72 6.33 2.04
C ILE A 40 2.60 5.74 0.94
N TYR A 41 2.77 6.46 -0.17
CA TYR A 41 3.66 6.04 -1.23
C TYR A 41 5.14 6.15 -0.78
N VAL A 42 5.98 5.21 -1.23
CA VAL A 42 7.37 5.08 -0.75
C VAL A 42 8.21 6.34 -0.97
N ASP A 43 8.02 7.02 -2.10
CA ASP A 43 8.79 8.24 -2.41
C ASP A 43 8.38 9.40 -1.48
N ASP A 44 7.10 9.54 -1.14
CA ASP A 44 6.65 10.53 -0.15
C ASP A 44 7.23 10.24 1.23
N CYS A 45 7.31 8.97 1.62
CA CYS A 45 7.90 8.57 2.89
C CYS A 45 9.41 8.83 2.92
N ALA A 46 10.12 8.54 1.83
CA ALA A 46 11.56 8.80 1.71
C ALA A 46 11.86 10.30 1.77
N GLU A 47 11.06 11.11 1.07
CA GLU A 47 11.16 12.56 1.10
C GLU A 47 10.90 13.13 2.49
N ALA A 48 9.93 12.60 3.23
CA ALA A 48 9.68 12.99 4.61
C ALA A 48 10.90 12.71 5.52
N ILE A 49 11.53 11.54 5.37
CA ILE A 49 12.73 11.16 6.13
C ILE A 49 13.88 12.10 5.79
N ARG A 50 14.10 12.40 4.50
CA ARG A 50 15.12 13.36 4.04
C ARG A 50 14.91 14.72 4.69
N LEU A 51 13.68 15.24 4.63
CA LEU A 51 13.33 16.55 5.18
C LEU A 51 13.52 16.63 6.70
N VAL A 52 13.09 15.61 7.44
CA VAL A 52 13.31 15.53 8.91
C VAL A 52 14.78 15.44 9.25
N THR A 53 15.57 14.74 8.44
CA THR A 53 17.02 14.62 8.66
C THR A 53 17.73 15.96 8.45
N GLU A 54 17.32 16.73 7.45
CA GLU A 54 17.95 18.01 7.10
C GLU A 54 17.48 19.18 7.96
N ASN A 55 16.20 19.19 8.36
CA ASN A 55 15.56 20.37 8.95
C ASN A 55 14.81 20.08 10.26
N GLY A 56 14.73 18.83 10.69
CA GLY A 56 14.07 18.44 11.92
C GLY A 56 14.85 18.92 13.16
N GLN A 57 14.12 19.23 14.22
CA GLN A 57 14.74 19.59 15.49
C GLN A 57 15.30 18.35 16.21
N ASN A 58 16.45 18.50 16.86
CA ASN A 58 17.06 17.44 17.65
C ASN A 58 16.13 16.95 18.76
N ALA A 59 16.16 15.63 19.00
CA ALA A 59 15.33 14.95 20.00
C ALA A 59 13.81 15.12 19.81
N GLN A 60 13.36 15.58 18.65
CA GLN A 60 11.93 15.65 18.32
C GLN A 60 11.46 14.41 17.54
N ILE A 61 10.20 14.04 17.78
CA ILE A 61 9.52 12.97 17.06
C ILE A 61 8.61 13.61 16.00
N TYR A 62 8.68 13.11 14.77
CA TYR A 62 7.83 13.51 13.65
C TYR A 62 7.10 12.28 13.10
N ASN A 63 5.77 12.30 13.20
CA ASN A 63 4.93 11.29 12.56
C ASN A 63 4.84 11.55 11.05
N ILE A 64 5.06 10.52 10.25
CA ILE A 64 4.93 10.56 8.78
C ILE A 64 3.68 9.78 8.40
N GLY A 65 2.76 10.43 7.68
CA GLY A 65 1.37 9.98 7.56
C GLY A 65 0.70 10.36 6.24
N THR A 66 -0.52 9.87 6.08
CA THR A 66 -1.47 10.30 5.04
C THR A 66 -2.89 10.14 5.59
N ASP A 67 -3.82 10.90 5.03
CA ASP A 67 -5.25 10.76 5.31
C ASP A 67 -5.92 9.66 4.48
N PHE A 68 -5.20 9.06 3.51
CA PHE A 68 -5.76 7.98 2.72
C PHE A 68 -5.80 6.67 3.52
N GLU A 69 -6.99 6.30 3.99
CA GLU A 69 -7.27 4.99 4.62
C GLU A 69 -8.06 4.07 3.69
N LYS A 70 -7.74 2.78 3.75
CA LYS A 70 -8.53 1.72 3.09
C LYS A 70 -8.55 0.46 3.94
N CYS A 71 -9.67 -0.25 3.93
CA CYS A 71 -9.71 -1.61 4.47
C CYS A 71 -9.11 -2.62 3.48
N ASN A 72 -8.61 -3.73 4.00
CA ASN A 72 -7.91 -4.74 3.19
C ASN A 72 -8.82 -5.32 2.08
N ILE A 73 -10.10 -5.60 2.36
CA ILE A 73 -11.02 -6.13 1.35
C ILE A 73 -11.20 -5.16 0.17
N ASN A 74 -11.50 -3.89 0.43
CA ASN A 74 -11.67 -2.90 -0.63
C ASN A 74 -10.35 -2.63 -1.38
N LEU A 75 -9.20 -2.66 -0.69
CA LEU A 75 -7.91 -2.55 -1.35
C LEU A 75 -7.64 -3.74 -2.29
N THR A 76 -8.08 -4.93 -1.90
CA THR A 76 -7.92 -6.15 -2.72
C THR A 76 -8.70 -6.06 -4.01
N GLU A 77 -9.95 -5.58 -3.95
CA GLU A 77 -10.78 -5.29 -5.13
C GLU A 77 -10.12 -4.26 -6.05
N MET A 78 -9.59 -3.18 -5.48
CA MET A 78 -8.87 -2.16 -6.25
C MET A 78 -7.64 -2.75 -6.97
N ILE A 79 -6.85 -3.57 -6.29
CA ILE A 79 -5.69 -4.25 -6.89
C ILE A 79 -6.14 -5.17 -8.01
N HIS A 80 -7.15 -6.02 -7.77
CA HIS A 80 -7.67 -6.96 -8.76
C HIS A 80 -8.09 -6.24 -10.05
N ASN A 81 -9.00 -5.27 -9.92
CA ASN A 81 -9.55 -4.54 -11.06
C ASN A 81 -8.46 -3.78 -11.82
N LYS A 82 -7.51 -3.17 -11.10
CA LYS A 82 -6.43 -2.40 -11.71
C LYS A 82 -5.42 -3.28 -12.42
N VAL A 83 -5.13 -4.47 -11.90
CA VAL A 83 -4.29 -5.46 -12.60
C VAL A 83 -4.97 -5.94 -13.88
N GLN A 84 -6.26 -6.30 -13.85
CA GLN A 84 -6.97 -6.72 -15.09
C GLN A 84 -6.91 -5.62 -16.15
N LYS A 85 -7.16 -4.36 -15.75
CA LYS A 85 -7.06 -3.21 -16.64
C LYS A 85 -5.65 -3.01 -17.22
N LEU A 86 -4.61 -3.08 -16.39
CA LEU A 86 -3.22 -2.91 -16.83
C LEU A 86 -2.75 -4.05 -17.75
N MET A 87 -3.35 -5.23 -17.64
CA MET A 87 -3.06 -6.39 -18.47
C MET A 87 -3.94 -6.47 -19.72
N ASN A 88 -4.83 -5.50 -19.95
CA ASN A 88 -5.86 -5.54 -21.01
C ASN A 88 -6.67 -6.85 -21.01
N ARG A 89 -7.03 -7.34 -19.82
CA ARG A 89 -7.85 -8.54 -19.61
C ARG A 89 -9.29 -8.15 -19.29
N GLU A 90 -10.23 -9.02 -19.65
CA GLU A 90 -11.61 -8.89 -19.16
C GLU A 90 -11.67 -8.97 -17.63
N ALA A 91 -12.60 -8.23 -17.05
CA ALA A 91 -12.80 -8.24 -15.61
C ALA A 91 -13.26 -9.64 -15.16
N THR A 92 -12.39 -10.34 -14.44
CA THR A 92 -12.73 -11.62 -13.82
C THR A 92 -13.42 -11.41 -12.47
N LYS A 93 -14.17 -12.41 -12.02
CA LYS A 93 -14.72 -12.40 -10.66
C LYS A 93 -13.61 -12.53 -9.63
N ILE A 94 -13.61 -11.64 -8.64
CA ILE A 94 -12.71 -11.74 -7.48
C ILE A 94 -13.05 -12.97 -6.62
N GLN A 95 -12.03 -13.71 -6.20
CA GLN A 95 -12.17 -14.88 -5.33
C GLN A 95 -11.40 -14.64 -4.03
N PHE A 96 -12.08 -14.74 -2.88
CA PHE A 96 -11.45 -14.62 -1.58
C PHE A 96 -11.21 -15.99 -0.96
N ALA A 97 -10.08 -16.15 -0.28
CA ALA A 97 -9.78 -17.30 0.57
C ALA A 97 -9.68 -16.79 2.03
N PRO A 98 -10.76 -16.87 2.81
CA PRO A 98 -10.71 -16.47 4.22
C PRO A 98 -9.66 -17.29 4.97
N ILE A 99 -8.82 -16.61 5.74
CA ILE A 99 -7.85 -17.24 6.65
C ILE A 99 -8.08 -16.72 8.06
N ALA A 100 -7.69 -17.53 9.05
CA ALA A 100 -7.79 -17.17 10.46
C ALA A 100 -7.18 -15.79 10.71
N ASP A 101 -7.84 -15.01 11.57
CA ASP A 101 -7.29 -13.72 11.98
C ASP A 101 -6.07 -13.92 12.88
N ARG A 102 -5.24 -12.88 13.00
CA ARG A 102 -4.13 -12.93 13.95
C ARG A 102 -4.66 -12.63 15.37
N PRO A 103 -4.17 -13.34 16.40
CA PRO A 103 -4.41 -12.91 17.78
C PRO A 103 -4.00 -11.44 17.95
N TYR A 104 -4.88 -10.64 18.57
CA TYR A 104 -4.66 -9.21 18.84
C TYR A 104 -4.37 -8.35 17.60
N HIS A 105 -4.99 -8.69 16.45
CA HIS A 105 -4.80 -7.92 15.24
C HIS A 105 -5.44 -6.53 15.33
N ASP A 106 -4.61 -5.49 15.31
CA ASP A 106 -5.10 -4.12 15.34
C ASP A 106 -6.07 -3.81 14.19
N ARG A 107 -7.26 -3.33 14.55
CA ARG A 107 -8.33 -3.06 13.58
C ARG A 107 -8.06 -1.85 12.69
N ARG A 108 -7.41 -0.81 13.18
CA ARG A 108 -7.22 0.45 12.44
C ARG A 108 -5.92 1.15 12.82
N TYR A 109 -5.19 1.63 11.82
CA TYR A 109 -4.10 2.59 12.02
C TYR A 109 -4.42 3.89 11.30
N LEU A 110 -4.52 4.97 12.08
CA LEU A 110 -4.53 6.34 11.59
C LEU A 110 -3.54 7.13 12.44
N ILE A 111 -2.70 7.94 11.79
CA ILE A 111 -1.63 8.67 12.46
C ILE A 111 -1.89 10.16 12.25
N ASN A 112 -1.78 10.96 13.31
CA ASN A 112 -1.73 12.40 13.19
C ASN A 112 -0.31 12.84 12.81
N PHE A 113 -0.19 13.54 11.69
CA PHE A 113 1.06 14.06 11.13
C PHE A 113 1.05 15.60 11.00
N ASN A 114 0.26 16.29 11.82
CA ASN A 114 0.19 17.75 11.82
C ASN A 114 1.55 18.40 12.11
N LYS A 115 2.33 17.83 13.04
CA LYS A 115 3.62 18.38 13.44
C LYS A 115 4.60 18.53 12.28
N ILE A 116 4.79 17.48 11.46
CA ILE A 116 5.71 17.54 10.32
C ILE A 116 5.19 18.50 9.23
N ARG A 117 3.86 18.63 9.10
CA ARG A 117 3.23 19.56 8.17
C ARG A 117 3.42 21.02 8.60
N GLU A 118 3.24 21.31 9.88
CA GLU A 118 3.30 22.67 10.43
C GLU A 118 4.74 23.14 10.62
N GLU A 119 5.62 22.29 11.14
CA GLU A 119 7.01 22.69 11.42
C GLU A 119 7.92 22.59 10.19
N LEU A 120 7.73 21.59 9.33
CA LEU A 120 8.61 21.35 8.18
C LEU A 120 7.95 21.59 6.82
N GLY A 121 6.66 21.94 6.79
CA GLY A 121 5.92 22.16 5.54
C GLY A 121 5.68 20.88 4.73
N TRP A 122 5.93 19.70 5.30
CA TRP A 122 5.81 18.44 4.58
C TRP A 122 4.36 18.09 4.26
N LYS A 123 4.14 17.54 3.07
CA LYS A 123 2.85 16.96 2.67
C LYS A 123 3.06 15.74 1.76
N CYS A 124 2.17 14.76 1.87
CA CYS A 124 2.09 13.65 0.93
C CYS A 124 1.64 14.19 -0.43
N LEU A 125 2.46 14.02 -1.47
CA LEU A 125 2.21 14.58 -2.80
C LEU A 125 1.59 13.57 -3.76
N VAL A 126 1.89 12.28 -3.59
CA VAL A 126 1.44 11.24 -4.53
C VAL A 126 0.04 10.76 -4.14
N PRO A 127 -1.00 11.04 -4.97
CA PRO A 127 -2.33 10.50 -4.71
C PRO A 127 -2.29 8.97 -4.72
N PHE A 128 -3.04 8.33 -3.83
CA PHE A 128 -3.01 6.89 -3.66
C PHE A 128 -3.24 6.13 -4.98
N GLU A 129 -4.20 6.57 -5.79
CA GLU A 129 -4.47 5.94 -7.08
C GLU A 129 -3.27 5.95 -8.02
N GLN A 130 -2.53 7.07 -8.06
CA GLN A 130 -1.35 7.21 -8.90
C GLN A 130 -0.22 6.33 -8.38
N GLY A 131 0.05 6.36 -7.08
CA GLY A 131 1.06 5.52 -6.45
C GLY A 131 0.75 4.03 -6.62
N LEU A 132 -0.52 3.64 -6.51
CA LEU A 132 -0.96 2.26 -6.73
C LEU A 132 -0.70 1.85 -8.18
N THR A 133 -1.06 2.67 -9.18
CA THR A 133 -0.77 2.38 -10.59
C THR A 133 0.72 2.14 -10.82
N LYS A 134 1.58 3.04 -10.32
CA LYS A 134 3.05 2.93 -10.44
C LYS A 134 3.56 1.63 -9.79
N THR A 135 3.04 1.31 -8.61
CA THR A 135 3.43 0.10 -7.86
C THR A 135 3.03 -1.17 -8.61
N LEU A 136 1.78 -1.26 -9.09
CA LEU A 136 1.31 -2.43 -9.83
C LEU A 136 2.09 -2.59 -11.14
N ALA A 137 2.25 -1.52 -11.92
CA ALA A 137 3.02 -1.56 -13.17
C ALA A 137 4.46 -2.05 -12.96
N TYR A 138 5.11 -1.64 -11.87
CA TYR A 138 6.42 -2.16 -11.48
C TYR A 138 6.41 -3.69 -11.29
N TYR A 139 5.48 -4.23 -10.49
CA TYR A 139 5.42 -5.68 -10.26
C TYR A 139 4.97 -6.46 -11.50
N LEU A 140 4.08 -5.93 -12.33
CA LEU A 140 3.70 -6.55 -13.60
C LEU A 140 4.94 -6.71 -14.49
N LYS A 141 5.76 -5.66 -14.60
CA LYS A 141 7.02 -5.67 -15.34
C LYS A 141 8.03 -6.67 -14.74
N VAL A 142 8.23 -6.67 -13.43
CA VAL A 142 9.19 -7.59 -12.79
C VAL A 142 8.74 -9.05 -12.91
N CYS A 143 7.46 -9.35 -12.69
CA CYS A 143 6.93 -10.71 -12.79
C CYS A 143 7.01 -11.26 -14.23
N SER A 144 6.83 -10.42 -15.26
CA SER A 144 7.01 -10.87 -16.65
C SER A 144 8.45 -11.30 -16.96
N TYR A 145 9.46 -10.72 -16.29
CA TYR A 145 10.86 -11.12 -16.47
C TYR A 145 11.24 -12.41 -15.72
N LEU A 146 10.45 -12.83 -14.73
CA LEU A 146 10.66 -14.07 -13.98
C LEU A 146 9.95 -15.29 -14.59
N SER A 147 9.27 -15.09 -15.72
CA SER A 147 8.48 -16.12 -16.43
C SER A 147 9.17 -16.63 -17.71
N TYR A 148 10.44 -16.27 -17.90
CA TYR A 148 11.37 -16.77 -18.92
C TYR A 148 12.62 -17.32 -18.22
#